data_AF-A0ABD2NSX5-F1
#
_entry.id   AF-A0ABD2NSX5-F1
#
_cell.length_a   1.000
_cell.length_b   1.000
_cell.length_c   1.000
_cell.angle_alpha   90.00
_cell.angle_beta   90.00
_cell.angle_gamma   90.00
#
_symmetry.space_group_name_H-M   'P 1'
#
loop_
_entity.id
_entity.type
_entity.pdbx_description
1 polymer ?
#
loop_
_entity_poly.entity_id
_entity_poly.type
_entity_poly.pdbx_seq_one_letter_code
_entity_poly.pdbx_strand_id
1 'polypeptide(L)'
;MNIEERFEVFICVLEQALLKSFPEKNYLERSSKSKKNLWFDESLRLMREQLKFLSEVSKQYNRAEDLENYRRFTIQYKQAIKNAKKVANDNAINTARNSTKCMWNIINQKRGKKERN
;
A
#
# COMPACT_ATOMS: atom_id res chain seq x y z
N MET A 1 35.88 -22.09 31.64
CA MET A 1 34.88 -21.44 30.77
C MET A 1 35.31 -20.00 30.53
N ASN A 2 35.74 -19.69 29.31
CA ASN A 2 36.24 -18.37 28.91
C ASN A 2 35.09 -17.35 28.77
N ILE A 3 35.41 -16.05 28.72
CA ILE A 3 34.44 -14.96 28.56
C ILE A 3 33.63 -15.13 27.28
N GLU A 4 34.29 -15.49 26.18
CA GLU A 4 33.63 -15.76 24.89
C GLU A 4 32.60 -16.88 25.02
N GLU A 5 32.93 -17.97 25.70
CA GLU A 5 32.00 -19.10 25.89
C GLU A 5 30.78 -18.70 26.75
N ARG A 6 30.96 -17.80 27.72
CA ARG A 6 29.85 -17.28 28.53
C ARG A 6 28.94 -16.34 27.73
N PHE A 7 29.54 -15.53 26.85
CA PHE A 7 28.79 -14.64 25.97
C PHE A 7 27.96 -15.43 24.96
N GLU A 8 28.54 -16.46 24.35
CA GLU A 8 27.81 -17.37 23.44
C GLU A 8 26.61 -18.02 24.13
N VAL A 9 26.81 -18.57 25.33
CA VAL A 9 25.71 -19.16 26.11
C VAL A 9 24.62 -18.12 26.41
N PHE A 10 24.98 -16.89 26.75
CA PHE A 10 24.02 -15.82 26.98
C PHE A 10 23.21 -15.49 25.71
N ILE A 11 23.87 -15.32 24.56
CA ILE A 11 23.20 -15.03 23.29
C ILE A 11 22.27 -16.17 22.89
N CYS A 12 22.70 -17.43 23.03
CA CYS A 12 21.85 -18.58 22.75
C CYS A 12 20.58 -18.60 23.61
N VAL A 13 20.68 -18.31 24.92
CA VAL A 13 19.51 -18.26 25.80
C VAL A 13 18.55 -17.13 25.39
N LEU A 14 19.11 -15.97 25.04
CA LEU A 14 18.32 -14.82 24.60
C LEU A 14 17.59 -15.11 23.29
N GLU A 15 18.28 -15.68 22.30
CA GLU A 15 17.70 -16.08 21.02
C GLU A 15 16.59 -17.12 21.21
N GLN A 16 16.82 -18.14 22.03
CA GLN A 16 15.82 -19.15 22.33
C GLN A 16 14.59 -18.56 23.02
N ALA A 17 14.77 -17.64 23.97
CA ALA A 17 13.67 -16.94 24.60
C ALA A 17 12.87 -16.12 23.57
N LEU A 18 13.55 -15.44 22.65
CA LEU A 18 12.93 -14.65 21.60
C LEU A 18 12.12 -15.52 20.63
N LEU A 19 12.70 -16.61 20.11
CA LEU A 19 12.00 -17.52 19.20
C LEU A 19 10.82 -18.23 19.88
N LYS A 20 10.94 -18.54 21.18
CA LYS A 20 9.86 -19.17 21.95
C LYS A 20 8.71 -18.20 22.25
N SER A 21 9.02 -16.95 22.57
CA SER A 21 8.02 -15.91 22.85
C SER A 21 7.36 -15.38 21.58
N PHE A 22 8.07 -15.39 20.45
CA PHE A 22 7.62 -14.89 19.16
C PHE A 22 7.77 -15.95 18.06
N PRO A 23 7.01 -17.06 18.13
CA PRO A 23 7.12 -18.12 17.13
C PRO A 23 6.72 -17.59 15.75
N GLU A 24 7.60 -17.78 14.76
CA GLU A 24 7.29 -17.46 13.38
C GLU A 24 6.10 -18.30 12.91
N LYS A 25 5.06 -17.62 12.42
CA LYS A 25 3.88 -18.27 11.87
C LYS A 25 3.93 -18.18 10.36
N ASN A 26 4.19 -19.32 9.72
CA ASN A 26 3.98 -19.45 8.29
C ASN A 26 2.49 -19.40 7.99
N TYR A 27 2.07 -18.50 7.11
CA TYR A 27 0.70 -18.45 6.61
C TYR A 27 0.72 -18.66 5.10
N LEU A 28 -0.26 -19.42 4.61
CA LEU A 28 -0.52 -19.49 3.18
C LEU A 28 -1.08 -18.15 2.73
N GLU A 29 -0.41 -17.50 1.77
CA GLU A 29 -1.00 -16.38 1.05
C GLU A 29 -2.25 -16.89 0.33
N ARG A 30 -3.42 -16.55 0.87
CA ARG A 30 -4.68 -16.78 0.15
C ARG A 30 -4.64 -15.94 -1.12
N SER A 31 -4.79 -16.56 -2.29
CA SER A 31 -4.84 -15.87 -3.59
C SER A 31 -5.91 -14.76 -3.65
N SER A 32 -6.90 -14.79 -2.74
CA SER A 32 -7.91 -13.75 -2.59
C SER A 32 -7.42 -12.44 -1.96
N LYS A 33 -6.26 -12.44 -1.29
CA LYS A 33 -5.69 -11.25 -0.62
C LYS A 33 -4.69 -10.48 -1.48
N SER A 34 -4.03 -11.12 -2.44
CA SER A 34 -3.07 -10.46 -3.33
C SER A 34 -3.71 -10.07 -4.66
N LYS A 35 -4.88 -9.42 -4.64
CA LYS A 35 -5.14 -8.48 -5.73
C LYS A 35 -4.13 -7.37 -5.53
N LYS A 36 -2.93 -7.50 -6.14
CA LYS A 36 -2.06 -6.37 -6.45
C LYS A 36 -3.00 -5.22 -6.78
N ASN A 37 -2.89 -4.09 -6.09
CA ASN A 37 -3.74 -2.93 -6.37
C ASN A 37 -3.53 -2.57 -7.84
N LEU A 38 -4.34 -3.13 -8.74
CA LEU A 38 -4.14 -3.08 -10.19
C LEU A 38 -4.15 -1.63 -10.71
N TRP A 39 -4.78 -0.74 -9.94
CA TRP A 39 -4.87 0.67 -10.23
C TRP A 39 -3.69 1.50 -9.70
N PHE A 40 -2.81 0.95 -8.85
CA PHE A 40 -1.67 1.67 -8.29
C PHE A 40 -0.37 1.16 -8.93
N ASP A 41 0.09 1.89 -9.94
CA ASP A 41 1.29 1.58 -10.71
C ASP A 41 2.53 2.36 -10.25
N GLU A 42 3.65 2.11 -10.90
CA GLU A 42 4.92 2.78 -10.61
C GLU A 42 4.85 4.29 -10.91
N SER A 43 4.04 4.73 -11.88
CA SER A 43 3.90 6.15 -12.19
C SER A 43 3.26 6.91 -11.02
N LEU A 44 2.20 6.35 -10.42
CA LEU A 44 1.55 6.91 -9.24
C LEU A 44 2.45 6.86 -8.00
N ARG A 45 3.31 5.84 -7.90
CA ARG A 45 4.33 5.79 -6.87
C ARG A 45 5.33 6.93 -6.99
N LEU A 46 5.87 7.17 -8.19
CA LEU A 46 6.78 8.28 -8.45
C LEU A 46 6.13 9.63 -8.16
N MET A 47 4.86 9.81 -8.55
CA MET A 47 4.11 11.02 -8.16
C MET A 47 3.99 11.17 -6.65
N ARG A 48 3.75 10.08 -5.90
CA ARG A 48 3.70 10.15 -4.43
C ARG A 48 5.04 10.57 -3.83
N GLU A 49 6.14 10.05 -4.35
CA GLU A 49 7.50 10.38 -3.90
C GLU A 49 7.83 11.85 -4.22
N GLN A 50 7.51 12.31 -5.42
CA GLN A 50 7.65 13.72 -5.81
C GLN A 50 6.82 14.66 -4.92
N LEU A 51 5.58 14.27 -4.59
CA LEU A 51 4.72 15.05 -3.71
C LEU A 51 5.32 15.18 -2.30
N LYS A 52 5.94 14.11 -1.79
CA LYS A 52 6.63 14.11 -0.51
C LYS A 52 7.81 15.09 -0.53
N PHE A 53 8.63 15.01 -1.58
CA PHE A 53 9.74 15.95 -1.79
C PHE A 53 9.26 17.41 -1.82
N LEU A 54 8.23 17.73 -2.61
CA LEU A 54 7.68 19.10 -2.66
C LEU A 54 7.13 19.57 -1.31
N SER A 55 6.55 18.66 -0.51
CA SER A 55 6.12 18.97 0.85
C SER A 55 7.29 19.33 1.76
N GLU A 56 8.42 18.63 1.63
CA GLU A 56 9.63 18.90 2.40
C GLU A 56 10.25 20.25 1.99
N VAL A 57 10.40 20.50 0.68
CA VAL A 57 10.93 21.77 0.13
C VAL A 57 10.09 22.96 0.59
N SER A 58 8.76 22.89 0.41
CA SER A 58 7.86 23.98 0.81
C SER A 58 7.92 24.30 2.31
N LYS A 59 8.11 23.28 3.17
CA LYS A 59 8.29 23.49 4.61
C LYS A 59 9.65 24.08 4.97
N GLN A 60 10.71 23.67 4.27
CA GLN A 60 12.07 24.08 4.56
C GLN A 60 12.34 25.54 4.17
N TYR A 61 11.90 25.95 2.98
CA TYR A 61 12.24 27.28 2.44
C TYR A 61 11.11 28.31 2.61
N ASN A 62 9.88 27.87 2.90
CA ASN A 62 8.70 28.72 3.13
C ASN A 62 8.48 29.81 2.05
N ARG A 63 8.84 29.50 0.79
CA ARG A 63 8.61 30.39 -0.35
C ARG A 63 7.22 30.16 -0.90
N ALA A 64 6.53 31.24 -1.28
CA ALA A 64 5.18 31.17 -1.82
C ALA A 64 5.10 30.29 -3.08
N GLU A 65 6.13 30.35 -3.94
CA GLU A 65 6.23 29.55 -5.16
C GLU A 65 6.30 28.05 -4.86
N ASP A 66 7.08 27.62 -3.87
CA ASP A 66 7.19 26.22 -3.49
C ASP A 66 5.87 25.67 -2.94
N LEU A 67 5.15 26.49 -2.18
CA LEU A 67 3.82 26.14 -1.68
C LEU A 67 2.78 26.03 -2.80
N GLU A 68 2.84 26.93 -3.78
CA GLU A 68 1.98 26.88 -4.97
C GLU A 68 2.28 25.64 -5.81
N ASN A 69 3.55 25.33 -6.05
CA ASN A 69 4.00 24.14 -6.75
C ASN A 69 3.51 22.86 -6.05
N TYR A 70 3.66 22.77 -4.73
CA TYR A 70 3.13 21.66 -3.94
C TYR A 70 1.60 21.52 -4.08
N ARG A 71 0.84 22.62 -3.97
CA ARG A 71 -0.62 22.62 -4.11
C ARG A 71 -1.06 22.16 -5.50
N ARG A 72 -0.44 22.71 -6.56
CA ARG A 72 -0.70 22.33 -7.95
C ARG A 72 -0.44 20.85 -8.17
N PHE A 73 0.70 20.34 -7.70
CA PHE A 73 1.07 18.94 -7.85
C PHE A 73 0.16 18.01 -7.04
N THR A 74 -0.32 18.45 -5.87
CA THR A 74 -1.31 17.71 -5.07
C THR A 74 -2.60 17.48 -5.86
N ILE A 75 -3.09 18.50 -6.57
CA ILE A 75 -4.30 18.39 -7.39
C ILE A 75 -4.08 17.39 -8.52
N GLN A 76 -2.95 17.49 -9.22
CA GLN A 76 -2.59 16.57 -10.31
C GLN A 76 -2.52 15.12 -9.82
N TYR A 77 -1.86 14.87 -8.69
CA TYR A 77 -1.78 13.54 -8.10
C TYR A 77 -3.17 12.99 -7.73
N LYS A 78 -4.02 13.78 -7.08
CA LYS A 78 -5.40 13.36 -6.75
C LYS A 78 -6.20 13.01 -8.00
N GLN A 79 -6.03 13.78 -9.08
CA GLN A 79 -6.69 13.50 -10.36
C GLN A 79 -6.17 12.20 -11.00
N ALA A 80 -4.86 11.99 -11.00
CA ALA A 80 -4.24 10.77 -11.51
C ALA A 80 -4.74 9.52 -10.75
N ILE A 81 -4.82 9.59 -9.42
CA ILE A 81 -5.39 8.52 -8.57
C ILE A 81 -6.85 8.24 -8.93
N LYS A 82 -7.66 9.28 -9.14
CA LYS A 82 -9.07 9.13 -9.52
C LYS A 82 -9.20 8.44 -10.88
N ASN A 83 -8.39 8.86 -11.86
CA ASN A 83 -8.37 8.29 -13.20
C ASN A 83 -7.95 6.82 -13.18
N ALA A 84 -6.87 6.49 -12.47
CA ALA A 84 -6.38 5.11 -12.40
C ALA A 84 -7.40 4.16 -11.76
N LYS A 85 -8.09 4.60 -10.70
CA LYS A 85 -9.20 3.83 -10.10
C LYS A 85 -10.35 3.62 -11.07
N LYS A 86 -10.70 4.65 -11.86
CA LYS A 86 -11.74 4.54 -12.89
C LYS A 86 -11.34 3.52 -13.94
N VAL A 87 -10.15 3.67 -14.53
CA VAL A 87 -9.62 2.76 -15.55
C VAL A 87 -9.58 1.31 -15.07
N ALA A 88 -9.14 1.07 -13.83
CA ALA A 88 -9.13 -0.28 -13.28
C ALA A 88 -10.52 -0.89 -13.12
N ASN A 89 -11.52 -0.09 -12.72
CA ASN A 89 -12.91 -0.56 -12.67
C ASN A 89 -13.46 -0.81 -14.07
N ASP A 90 -13.21 0.09 -15.02
CA ASP A 90 -13.64 -0.04 -16.41
C ASP A 90 -13.05 -1.32 -17.02
N ASN A 91 -11.75 -1.56 -16.83
CA ASN A 91 -11.07 -2.78 -17.26
C ASN A 91 -11.67 -4.03 -16.61
N ALA A 92 -11.96 -3.98 -15.30
CA ALA A 92 -12.57 -5.11 -14.59
C ALA A 92 -13.97 -5.43 -15.14
N ILE A 93 -14.78 -4.42 -15.46
CA ILE A 93 -16.13 -4.60 -16.01
C ILE A 93 -16.06 -5.13 -17.45
N ASN A 94 -15.16 -4.59 -18.27
CA ASN A 94 -15.01 -4.95 -19.68
C ASN A 94 -14.45 -6.37 -19.88
N THR A 95 -13.60 -6.83 -18.96
CA THR A 95 -13.00 -8.18 -19.01
C THR A 95 -13.85 -9.25 -18.31
N ALA A 96 -14.91 -8.86 -17.59
CA ALA A 96 -15.76 -9.80 -16.88
C ALA A 96 -16.69 -10.56 -17.82
N ARG A 97 -16.85 -11.87 -17.56
CA ARG A 97 -17.84 -12.72 -18.27
C ARG A 97 -19.27 -12.18 -18.16
N ASN A 98 -19.60 -11.50 -17.05
CA ASN A 98 -20.87 -10.82 -16.85
C ASN A 98 -20.59 -9.41 -16.31
N SER A 99 -20.60 -8.44 -17.22
CA SER A 99 -20.31 -7.02 -16.95
C SER A 99 -21.31 -6.40 -15.97
N THR A 100 -22.60 -6.66 -16.14
CA THR A 100 -23.67 -6.15 -15.27
C THR A 100 -23.51 -6.60 -13.83
N LYS A 101 -23.26 -7.90 -13.61
CA LYS A 101 -23.01 -8.44 -12.26
C LYS A 101 -21.74 -7.84 -11.66
N CYS A 102 -20.65 -7.76 -12.44
CA CYS A 102 -19.39 -7.16 -11.98
C CYS A 102 -19.58 -5.71 -11.51
N MET A 103 -20.31 -4.90 -12.30
CA MET A 103 -20.61 -3.52 -11.96
C MET A 103 -21.39 -3.41 -10.64
N TRP A 104 -22.45 -4.20 -10.48
CA TRP A 104 -23.23 -4.22 -9.23
C TRP A 104 -22.40 -4.67 -8.03
N ASN A 105 -21.51 -5.64 -8.21
CA ASN A 105 -20.58 -6.09 -7.17
C ASN A 105 -19.64 -4.96 -6.73
N ILE A 106 -19.07 -4.19 -7.68
CA ILE A 106 -18.23 -3.02 -7.38
C ILE A 106 -19.02 -1.97 -6.58
N ILE A 107 -20.25 -1.67 -7.00
CA ILE A 107 -21.13 -0.69 -6.31
C ILE A 107 -21.46 -1.17 -4.89
N ASN A 108 -21.83 -2.44 -4.73
CA ASN A 108 -22.18 -3.03 -3.44
C ASN A 108 -20.98 -3.07 -2.49
N GLN A 109 -19.79 -3.37 -3.01
CA GLN A 109 -18.54 -3.32 -2.25
C GLN A 109 -18.27 -1.91 -1.71
N LYS A 110 -18.50 -0.86 -2.51
CA LYS A 110 -18.35 0.54 -2.06
C LYS A 110 -19.42 0.98 -1.05
N ARG A 111 -20.60 0.37 -1.10
CA ARG A 111 -21.71 0.63 -0.16
C ARG A 111 -21.62 -0.18 1.14
N GLY A 112 -20.64 -1.06 1.30
CA GLY A 112 -20.48 -1.90 2.49
C GLY A 112 -21.49 -3.05 2.59
N LYS A 113 -22.27 -3.32 1.54
CA LYS A 113 -23.16 -4.50 1.51
C LYS A 113 -22.34 -5.73 1.12
N LYS A 114 -22.12 -6.62 2.09
CA LYS A 114 -21.55 -7.96 1.82
C LYS A 114 -22.51 -8.74 0.90
N GLU A 115 -21.98 -9.31 -0.17
CA GLU A 115 -22.73 -10.26 -1.01
C GLU A 115 -23.24 -11.41 -0.13
N ARG A 116 -24.55 -11.68 -0.20
CA ARG A 116 -25.11 -12.95 0.27
C ARG A 116 -24.80 -13.97 -0.83
N ASN A 117 -24.00 -14.98 -0.47
CA ASN A 117 -23.72 -16.13 -1.32
C ASN A 117 -25.02 -16.84 -1.70
#